data_AF-A0A928KFK5-F1
#
_entry.id   AF-A0A928KFK5-F1
#
_cell.length_a   1.000
_cell.length_b   1.000
_cell.length_c   1.000
_cell.angle_alpha   90.00
_cell.angle_beta   90.00
_cell.angle_gamma   90.00
#
_symmetry.space_group_name_H-M   'P 1'
#
loop_
_entity.id
_entity.type
_entity.pdbx_description
1 polymer ?
#
loop_
_entity_poly.entity_id
_entity_poly.type
_entity_poly.pdbx_seq_one_letter_code
_entity_poly.pdbx_strand_id
1 'polypeptide(L)'
;MKIYNFNAKESNLEDFKYAYGPSANGRKKFTQLEDCIANFTPGETGHDDIFAYDYISMITKKKYKSGVKFSTKCNFVKFGAPLLVFCNDFINEEDGTPIYQLHYEVVAYEKGINIWHIIPWPERTERPIKPTLIGKLEFDVAPDEVVDIKVEVKDKTITADIGGHVVSCEHPDIPDEFHIGITACEGHNRFFDFIIEE
;
A
#
# COMPACT_ATOMS: atom_id res chain seq x y z
N MET A 1 -3.13 -7.48 -19.04
CA MET A 1 -3.86 -7.28 -17.78
C MET A 1 -3.83 -8.58 -16.97
N LYS A 2 -3.35 -8.50 -15.73
CA LYS A 2 -3.37 -9.61 -14.76
C LYS A 2 -4.25 -9.18 -13.58
N ILE A 3 -5.11 -10.08 -13.11
CA ILE A 3 -6.04 -9.83 -12.01
C ILE A 3 -5.75 -10.83 -10.90
N TYR A 4 -5.63 -10.32 -9.69
CA TYR A 4 -5.60 -11.11 -8.46
C TYR A 4 -6.90 -10.85 -7.71
N ASN A 5 -7.68 -11.91 -7.51
CA ASN A 5 -8.89 -11.82 -6.71
C ASN A 5 -8.51 -12.04 -5.24
N PHE A 6 -9.05 -11.23 -4.33
CA PHE A 6 -8.83 -11.42 -2.89
C PHE A 6 -10.02 -12.08 -2.18
N ASN A 7 -11.02 -12.55 -2.93
CA ASN A 7 -12.07 -13.44 -2.44
C ASN A 7 -11.49 -14.82 -2.07
N ALA A 8 -11.92 -15.37 -0.92
CA ALA A 8 -11.43 -16.64 -0.40
C ALA A 8 -11.60 -17.85 -1.33
N LYS A 9 -12.57 -17.83 -2.24
CA LYS A 9 -12.85 -18.93 -3.18
C LYS A 9 -11.97 -18.91 -4.42
N GLU A 10 -11.42 -17.75 -4.75
CA GLU A 10 -10.71 -17.50 -6.01
C GLU A 10 -9.30 -16.92 -5.79
N SER A 11 -8.87 -16.82 -4.53
CA SER A 11 -7.63 -16.14 -4.17
C SER A 11 -6.41 -16.80 -4.80
N ASN A 12 -5.57 -15.99 -5.45
CA ASN A 12 -4.33 -16.40 -6.10
C ASN A 12 -3.14 -15.55 -5.61
N LEU A 13 -2.85 -15.69 -4.31
CA LEU A 13 -1.81 -14.90 -3.63
C LEU A 13 -0.39 -15.47 -3.77
N GLU A 14 -0.20 -16.55 -4.51
CA GLU A 14 1.09 -17.24 -4.67
C GLU A 14 2.17 -16.36 -5.32
N ASP A 15 1.76 -15.35 -6.07
CA ASP A 15 2.66 -14.38 -6.70
C ASP A 15 3.09 -13.24 -5.78
N PHE A 16 2.59 -13.22 -4.54
CA PHE A 16 2.95 -12.23 -3.54
C PHE A 16 3.90 -12.80 -2.48
N LYS A 17 4.64 -11.90 -1.86
CA LYS A 17 5.38 -12.11 -0.62
C LYS A 17 5.04 -10.98 0.34
N TYR A 18 5.04 -11.28 1.63
CA TYR A 18 4.90 -10.24 2.65
C TYR A 18 6.17 -9.41 2.74
N ALA A 19 6.00 -8.11 2.96
CA ALA A 19 7.07 -7.17 3.24
C ALA A 19 6.67 -6.31 4.45
N TYR A 20 7.63 -5.78 5.17
CA TYR A 20 7.36 -5.05 6.41
C TYR A 20 8.13 -3.73 6.47
N GLY A 21 7.52 -2.73 7.08
CA GLY A 21 8.23 -1.52 7.47
C GLY A 21 9.18 -1.81 8.64
N PRO A 22 10.25 -1.02 8.83
CA PRO A 22 11.24 -1.25 9.89
C PRO A 22 10.69 -1.07 11.32
N SER A 23 9.47 -0.53 11.46
CA SER A 23 8.76 -0.36 12.75
C SER A 23 7.51 -1.25 12.88
N ALA A 24 7.26 -2.15 11.92
CA ALA A 24 6.08 -3.00 11.94
C ALA A 24 6.17 -4.05 13.05
N ASN A 25 5.33 -3.91 14.07
CA ASN A 25 5.26 -4.86 15.18
C ASN A 25 4.56 -6.15 14.76
N GLY A 26 5.15 -7.29 15.12
CA GLY A 26 4.48 -8.60 15.06
C GLY A 26 4.37 -9.25 13.68
N ARG A 27 4.90 -8.65 12.60
CA ARG A 27 4.91 -9.23 11.23
C ARG A 27 3.53 -9.80 10.83
N LYS A 28 2.49 -8.99 11.08
CA LYS A 28 1.10 -9.36 10.85
C LYS A 28 0.86 -9.64 9.37
N LYS A 29 -0.07 -10.56 9.10
CA LYS A 29 -0.53 -10.91 7.75
C LYS A 29 -1.97 -10.46 7.58
N PHE A 30 -2.39 -10.27 6.34
CA PHE A 30 -3.79 -9.99 6.07
C PHE A 30 -4.66 -11.17 6.50
N THR A 31 -5.80 -10.85 7.10
CA THR A 31 -6.87 -11.81 7.39
C THR A 31 -7.67 -12.02 6.11
N GLN A 32 -7.82 -13.27 5.70
CA GLN A 32 -8.70 -13.65 4.60
C GLN A 32 -10.16 -13.60 5.07
N LEU A 33 -10.96 -12.74 4.43
CA LEU A 33 -12.42 -12.69 4.58
C LEU A 33 -13.09 -13.36 3.37
N GLU A 34 -14.42 -13.43 3.35
CA GLU A 34 -15.15 -14.11 2.28
C GLU A 34 -14.88 -13.48 0.91
N ASP A 35 -14.90 -12.16 0.82
CA ASP A 35 -14.85 -11.38 -0.42
C ASP A 35 -13.59 -10.53 -0.59
N CYS A 36 -12.74 -10.47 0.44
CA CYS A 36 -11.57 -9.59 0.48
C CYS A 36 -10.49 -10.10 1.44
N ILE A 37 -9.38 -9.38 1.47
CA ILE A 37 -8.38 -9.45 2.55
C ILE A 37 -8.41 -8.16 3.37
N ALA A 38 -8.14 -8.26 4.67
CA ALA A 38 -8.24 -7.13 5.60
C ALA A 38 -7.11 -7.11 6.64
N ASN A 39 -6.80 -5.94 7.21
CA ASN A 39 -5.81 -5.80 8.29
C ASN A 39 -6.39 -5.97 9.70
N PHE A 40 -7.58 -6.55 9.82
CA PHE A 40 -8.26 -6.80 11.09
C PHE A 40 -9.03 -8.13 11.02
N THR A 41 -9.43 -8.64 12.17
CA THR A 41 -10.30 -9.80 12.32
C THR A 41 -11.72 -9.36 12.72
N PRO A 42 -12.79 -9.94 12.15
CA PRO A 42 -14.15 -9.61 12.58
C PRO A 42 -14.33 -9.77 14.09
N GLY A 43 -14.81 -8.71 14.75
CA GLY A 43 -14.95 -8.64 16.21
C GLY A 43 -13.82 -7.90 16.93
N GLU A 44 -12.74 -7.55 16.23
CA GLU A 44 -11.79 -6.56 16.74
C GLU A 44 -12.47 -5.19 16.73
N THR A 45 -12.59 -4.58 17.92
CA THR A 45 -12.86 -3.15 18.01
C THR A 45 -11.64 -2.48 17.42
N GLY A 46 -11.85 -1.71 16.34
CA GLY A 46 -10.76 -1.00 15.70
C GLY A 46 -10.02 -0.14 16.71
N HIS A 47 -8.80 0.22 16.35
CA HIS A 47 -8.03 1.13 17.16
C HIS A 47 -8.75 2.48 17.25
N ASP A 48 -9.52 2.70 18.32
CA ASP A 48 -10.05 4.01 18.70
C ASP A 48 -8.92 5.00 19.04
N ASP A 49 -7.69 4.49 19.12
CA ASP A 49 -6.46 5.24 19.24
C ASP A 49 -5.87 5.57 17.85
N ILE A 50 -5.81 6.86 17.54
CA ILE A 50 -5.17 7.43 16.34
C ILE A 50 -3.69 7.02 16.19
N PHE A 51 -3.06 6.52 17.25
CA PHE A 51 -1.67 6.08 17.24
C PHE A 51 -1.47 4.58 16.97
N ALA A 52 -2.53 3.78 16.99
CA ALA A 52 -2.42 2.35 16.71
C ALA A 52 -2.71 2.06 15.24
N TYR A 53 -1.70 1.52 14.57
CA TYR A 53 -1.71 1.17 13.15
C TYR A 53 -1.15 -0.24 12.97
N ASP A 54 -1.71 -0.97 12.02
CA ASP A 54 -1.25 -2.29 11.62
C ASP A 54 -0.63 -2.18 10.24
N TYR A 55 0.70 -2.01 10.21
CA TYR A 55 1.45 -2.00 8.97
C TYR A 55 1.57 -3.43 8.42
N ILE A 56 0.68 -3.77 7.49
CA ILE A 56 0.66 -5.07 6.81
C ILE A 56 0.82 -4.82 5.32
N SER A 57 1.85 -5.39 4.70
CA SER A 57 2.14 -5.19 3.29
C SER A 57 2.43 -6.50 2.57
N MET A 58 1.96 -6.58 1.33
CA MET A 58 2.31 -7.65 0.42
C MET A 58 2.65 -7.07 -0.95
N ILE A 59 3.74 -7.58 -1.53
CA ILE A 59 4.27 -7.15 -2.81
C ILE A 59 4.43 -8.33 -3.75
N THR A 60 4.37 -8.06 -5.04
CA THR A 60 4.61 -9.05 -6.07
C THR A 60 6.02 -9.62 -5.96
N LYS A 61 6.21 -10.91 -6.26
CA LYS A 61 7.52 -11.52 -6.44
C LYS A 61 8.21 -11.05 -7.73
N LYS A 62 7.41 -10.77 -8.76
CA LYS A 62 7.86 -10.15 -10.02
C LYS A 62 8.16 -8.66 -9.81
N LYS A 63 9.17 -8.16 -10.54
CA LYS A 63 9.44 -6.74 -10.71
C LYS A 63 8.84 -6.22 -12.02
N TYR A 64 8.51 -4.94 -12.03
CA TYR A 64 7.96 -4.19 -13.15
C TYR A 64 8.83 -2.99 -13.46
N LYS A 65 8.68 -2.43 -14.66
CA LYS A 65 9.43 -1.27 -15.15
C LYS A 65 8.49 -0.07 -15.36
N SER A 66 9.08 1.06 -15.72
CA SER A 66 8.38 2.25 -16.24
C SER A 66 7.25 1.87 -17.23
N GLY A 67 6.08 2.49 -17.04
CA GLY A 67 4.87 2.28 -17.84
C GLY A 67 3.84 1.34 -17.19
N VAL A 68 4.21 0.65 -16.10
CA VAL A 68 3.27 -0.22 -15.39
C VAL A 68 2.14 0.58 -14.76
N LYS A 69 0.92 0.04 -14.89
CA LYS A 69 -0.26 0.50 -14.16
C LYS A 69 -0.73 -0.58 -13.22
N PHE A 70 -1.18 -0.18 -12.05
CA PHE A 70 -1.72 -1.09 -11.08
C PHE A 70 -2.79 -0.43 -10.23
N SER A 71 -3.77 -1.21 -9.85
CA SER A 71 -4.91 -0.71 -9.10
C SER A 71 -5.44 -1.73 -8.10
N THR A 72 -6.25 -1.23 -7.18
CA THR A 72 -7.00 -2.07 -6.24
C THR A 72 -8.33 -1.42 -5.94
N LYS A 73 -9.38 -2.22 -5.93
CA LYS A 73 -10.61 -1.87 -5.22
C LYS A 73 -10.38 -2.09 -3.74
N CYS A 74 -10.65 -1.06 -2.96
CA CYS A 74 -10.54 -1.11 -1.51
C CYS A 74 -11.63 -0.28 -0.85
N ASN A 75 -11.87 -0.52 0.43
CA ASN A 75 -12.58 0.41 1.28
C ASN A 75 -11.90 0.49 2.63
N PHE A 76 -12.33 1.46 3.41
CA PHE A 76 -11.81 1.66 4.74
C PHE A 76 -12.87 2.21 5.69
N VAL A 77 -12.77 1.89 6.98
CA VAL A 77 -13.62 2.49 8.03
C VAL A 77 -13.02 3.84 8.43
N LYS A 78 -13.41 4.44 9.54
CA LYS A 78 -12.86 5.73 9.99
C LYS A 78 -11.32 5.69 10.14
N PHE A 79 -10.66 6.76 9.70
CA PHE A 79 -9.19 6.94 9.76
C PHE A 79 -8.37 5.87 9.01
N GLY A 80 -8.99 5.19 8.05
CA GLY A 80 -8.29 4.19 7.28
C GLY A 80 -7.29 4.76 6.27
N ALA A 81 -6.27 3.98 6.01
CA ALA A 81 -5.27 4.22 4.99
C ALA A 81 -5.02 2.91 4.23
N PRO A 82 -5.80 2.59 3.18
CA PRO A 82 -5.41 1.60 2.19
C PRO A 82 -4.41 2.23 1.21
N LEU A 83 -3.34 1.49 0.90
CA LEU A 83 -2.21 2.00 0.13
C LEU A 83 -1.89 1.10 -1.06
N LEU A 84 -1.50 1.72 -2.17
CA LEU A 84 -0.69 1.11 -3.22
C LEU A 84 0.78 1.44 -2.95
N VAL A 85 1.65 0.43 -3.00
CA VAL A 85 3.09 0.57 -2.68
C VAL A 85 3.95 0.10 -3.85
N PHE A 86 5.10 0.75 -4.04
CA PHE A 86 6.15 0.22 -4.90
C PHE A 86 7.56 0.50 -4.37
N CYS A 87 8.46 -0.45 -4.60
CA CYS A 87 9.78 -0.46 -3.97
C CYS A 87 10.76 -1.41 -4.69
N ASN A 88 12.05 -1.09 -4.68
CA ASN A 88 13.11 -2.01 -5.10
C ASN A 88 14.26 -2.12 -4.07
N ASP A 89 14.10 -1.51 -2.91
CA ASP A 89 15.14 -1.38 -1.89
C ASP A 89 14.70 -2.06 -0.59
N PHE A 90 15.36 -3.17 -0.29
CA PHE A 90 15.03 -4.02 0.86
C PHE A 90 16.30 -4.43 1.60
N ILE A 91 16.18 -4.51 2.92
CA ILE A 91 17.06 -5.35 3.74
C ILE A 91 16.30 -6.65 4.00
N ASN A 92 16.93 -7.80 3.80
CA ASN A 92 16.31 -9.07 4.13
C ASN A 92 16.71 -9.49 5.54
N GLU A 93 15.75 -9.99 6.31
CA GLU A 93 16.03 -10.70 7.57
C GLU A 93 16.69 -12.06 7.28
N GLU A 94 17.17 -12.74 8.32
CA GLU A 94 17.83 -14.05 8.19
C GLU A 94 16.96 -15.11 7.52
N ASP A 95 15.64 -15.02 7.66
CA ASP A 95 14.67 -15.92 7.04
C ASP A 95 14.27 -15.53 5.59
N GLY A 96 14.87 -14.47 5.05
CA GLY A 96 14.59 -13.94 3.72
C GLY A 96 13.39 -12.97 3.64
N THR A 97 12.80 -12.61 4.78
CA THR A 97 11.71 -11.62 4.84
C THR A 97 12.20 -10.24 4.43
N PRO A 98 11.58 -9.59 3.43
CA PRO A 98 11.98 -8.25 2.99
C PRO A 98 11.46 -7.16 3.94
N ILE A 99 12.38 -6.31 4.40
CA ILE A 99 12.11 -5.10 5.16
C ILE A 99 12.32 -3.89 4.25
N TYR A 100 11.30 -3.06 4.10
CA TYR A 100 11.37 -1.86 3.28
C TYR A 100 12.50 -0.94 3.71
N GLN A 101 13.22 -0.42 2.72
CA GLN A 101 14.08 0.75 2.85
C GLN A 101 13.42 1.92 2.11
N LEU A 102 13.99 2.41 1.01
CA LEU A 102 13.34 3.41 0.17
C LEU A 102 12.12 2.83 -0.53
N HIS A 103 10.95 3.42 -0.31
CA HIS A 103 9.71 3.03 -0.97
C HIS A 103 8.75 4.20 -1.14
N TYR A 104 7.74 3.99 -1.98
CA TYR A 104 6.68 4.95 -2.24
C TYR A 104 5.33 4.37 -1.87
N GLU A 105 4.49 5.24 -1.33
CA GLU A 105 3.16 4.90 -0.84
C GLU A 105 2.14 5.88 -1.43
N VAL A 106 1.15 5.35 -2.15
CA VAL A 106 -0.01 6.10 -2.64
C VAL A 106 -1.20 5.73 -1.78
N VAL A 107 -1.74 6.70 -1.04
CA VAL A 107 -2.67 6.46 0.07
C VAL A 107 -3.99 7.16 -0.21
N ALA A 108 -5.07 6.40 -0.23
CA ALA A 108 -6.41 6.96 -0.08
C ALA A 108 -6.71 7.17 1.40
N TYR A 109 -7.37 8.27 1.73
CA TYR A 109 -7.85 8.54 3.09
C TYR A 109 -9.05 9.49 3.03
N GLU A 110 -9.73 9.72 4.16
CA GLU A 110 -10.99 10.49 4.21
C GLU A 110 -10.93 11.88 3.55
N LYS A 111 -9.74 12.49 3.43
CA LYS A 111 -9.55 13.82 2.84
C LYS A 111 -8.75 13.80 1.53
N GLY A 112 -8.72 12.68 0.84
CA GLY A 112 -8.26 12.60 -0.55
C GLY A 112 -7.15 11.58 -0.74
N ILE A 113 -6.11 11.99 -1.46
CA ILE A 113 -4.99 11.12 -1.83
C ILE A 113 -3.65 11.78 -1.51
N ASN A 114 -2.73 10.99 -0.95
CA ASN A 114 -1.35 11.39 -0.70
C ASN A 114 -0.39 10.46 -1.45
N ILE A 115 0.74 11.02 -1.89
CA ILE A 115 1.89 10.28 -2.38
C ILE A 115 3.05 10.57 -1.43
N TRP A 116 3.53 9.54 -0.75
CA TRP A 116 4.66 9.61 0.17
C TRP A 116 5.90 8.98 -0.44
N HIS A 117 7.03 9.63 -0.21
CA HIS A 117 8.36 9.06 -0.36
C HIS A 117 8.89 8.74 1.04
N ILE A 118 9.14 7.46 1.30
CA ILE A 118 9.59 6.95 2.59
C ILE A 118 11.03 6.48 2.46
N ILE A 119 11.91 6.98 3.33
CA ILE A 119 13.29 6.51 3.44
C ILE A 119 13.61 6.11 4.88
N PRO A 120 14.62 5.23 5.10
CA PRO A 120 15.14 4.94 6.43
C PRO A 120 15.62 6.20 7.16
N TRP A 121 15.37 6.26 8.47
CA TRP A 121 15.84 7.34 9.34
C TRP A 121 16.34 6.80 10.67
N PRO A 122 17.53 6.18 10.70
CA PRO A 122 18.02 5.43 11.86
C PRO A 122 18.21 6.28 13.12
N GLU A 123 18.39 7.61 12.99
CA GLU A 123 18.49 8.53 14.12
C GLU A 123 17.17 8.72 14.88
N ARG A 124 16.02 8.36 14.28
CA ARG A 124 14.70 8.45 14.91
C ARG A 124 14.32 7.11 15.55
N THR A 125 14.43 7.02 16.87
CA THR A 125 14.30 5.76 17.63
C THR A 125 12.88 5.17 17.63
N GLU A 126 11.84 5.99 17.72
CA GLU A 126 10.45 5.51 17.82
C GLU A 126 9.87 5.05 16.48
N ARG A 127 10.29 5.71 15.39
CA ARG A 127 9.84 5.42 14.02
C ARG A 127 11.01 5.72 13.09
N PRO A 128 11.87 4.72 12.79
CA PRO A 128 13.13 4.90 12.07
C PRO A 128 12.92 5.07 10.56
N ILE A 129 11.96 5.91 10.18
CA ILE A 129 11.67 6.32 8.81
C ILE A 129 11.41 7.83 8.75
N LYS A 130 11.74 8.41 7.59
CA LYS A 130 11.44 9.80 7.24
C LYS A 130 10.40 9.82 6.12
N PRO A 131 9.12 10.01 6.46
CA PRO A 131 8.09 10.23 5.46
C PRO A 131 8.21 11.65 4.88
N THR A 132 8.18 11.75 3.56
CA THR A 132 8.13 13.02 2.82
C THR A 132 6.92 13.03 1.92
N LEU A 133 6.01 14.00 2.11
CA LEU A 133 4.85 14.17 1.23
C LEU A 133 5.33 14.80 -0.08
N ILE A 134 5.14 14.10 -1.20
CA ILE A 134 5.63 14.52 -2.52
C ILE A 134 4.50 14.80 -3.52
N GLY A 135 3.28 14.33 -3.22
CA GLY A 135 2.08 14.63 -3.98
C GLY A 135 0.85 14.59 -3.08
N LYS A 136 -0.12 15.45 -3.34
CA LYS A 136 -1.38 15.51 -2.59
C LYS A 136 -2.50 16.10 -3.44
N LEU A 137 -3.70 15.56 -3.30
CA LEU A 137 -4.93 16.18 -3.77
C LEU A 137 -6.04 15.96 -2.73
N GLU A 138 -6.71 17.04 -2.33
CA GLU A 138 -7.78 17.00 -1.33
C GLU A 138 -9.14 16.88 -1.99
N PHE A 139 -9.94 15.92 -1.52
CA PHE A 139 -11.34 15.69 -1.84
C PHE A 139 -11.91 14.72 -0.80
N ASP A 140 -13.23 14.65 -0.68
CA ASP A 140 -13.83 13.74 0.29
C ASP A 140 -13.81 12.31 -0.25
N VAL A 141 -13.32 11.38 0.56
CA VAL A 141 -13.42 9.94 0.31
C VAL A 141 -14.25 9.35 1.44
N ALA A 142 -15.46 8.90 1.12
CA ALA A 142 -16.38 8.43 2.14
C ALA A 142 -15.89 7.10 2.77
N PRO A 143 -15.90 6.98 4.11
CA PRO A 143 -15.71 5.70 4.77
C PRO A 143 -16.74 4.66 4.29
N ASP A 144 -16.32 3.40 4.30
CA ASP A 144 -17.05 2.20 3.86
C ASP A 144 -17.45 2.17 2.37
N GLU A 145 -17.25 3.26 1.61
CA GLU A 145 -17.40 3.26 0.16
C GLU A 145 -16.23 2.55 -0.52
N VAL A 146 -16.55 1.67 -1.48
CA VAL A 146 -15.53 1.01 -2.29
C VAL A 146 -15.00 1.99 -3.32
N VAL A 147 -13.71 2.28 -3.23
CA VAL A 147 -12.98 3.11 -4.18
C VAL A 147 -11.99 2.29 -4.97
N ASP A 148 -11.67 2.77 -6.18
CA ASP A 148 -10.66 2.18 -7.06
C ASP A 148 -9.45 3.12 -7.09
N ILE A 149 -8.39 2.75 -6.37
CA ILE A 149 -7.12 3.48 -6.36
C ILE A 149 -6.31 2.97 -7.54
N LYS A 150 -5.92 3.87 -8.46
CA LYS A 150 -5.11 3.54 -9.63
C LYS A 150 -3.80 4.29 -9.59
N VAL A 151 -2.71 3.61 -9.93
CA VAL A 151 -1.38 4.19 -10.05
C VAL A 151 -0.75 3.82 -11.38
N GLU A 152 -0.17 4.80 -12.06
CA GLU A 152 0.78 4.62 -13.15
C GLU A 152 2.14 5.14 -12.69
N VAL A 153 3.17 4.30 -12.83
CA VAL A 153 4.56 4.73 -12.65
C VAL A 153 5.22 4.74 -14.02
N LYS A 154 5.49 5.95 -14.52
CA LYS A 154 6.08 6.16 -15.85
C LYS A 154 7.25 7.12 -15.74
N ASP A 155 8.40 6.62 -16.14
CA ASP A 155 9.70 7.25 -16.06
C ASP A 155 10.01 7.65 -14.62
N LYS A 156 10.08 8.95 -14.33
CA LYS A 156 10.24 9.47 -12.97
C LYS A 156 8.96 10.12 -12.44
N THR A 157 7.80 9.71 -12.97
CA THR A 157 6.49 10.27 -12.61
C THR A 157 5.60 9.19 -11.99
N ILE A 158 4.95 9.56 -10.88
CA ILE A 158 3.87 8.79 -10.25
C ILE A 158 2.59 9.54 -10.56
N THR A 159 1.63 8.88 -11.20
CA THR A 159 0.27 9.41 -11.39
C THR A 159 -0.70 8.53 -10.64
N ALA A 160 -1.50 9.14 -9.77
CA ALA A 160 -2.50 8.45 -8.97
C ALA A 160 -3.90 9.03 -9.22
N ASP A 161 -4.90 8.15 -9.28
CA ASP A 161 -6.29 8.48 -9.58
C ASP A 161 -7.23 7.72 -8.62
N ILE A 162 -8.19 8.45 -8.04
CA ILE A 162 -9.37 7.89 -7.38
C ILE A 162 -10.58 8.58 -7.97
N GLY A 163 -11.43 7.84 -8.68
CA GLY A 163 -12.72 8.37 -9.18
C GLY A 163 -12.61 9.57 -10.13
N GLY A 164 -11.47 9.74 -10.83
CA GLY A 164 -11.19 10.89 -11.70
C GLY A 164 -10.46 12.04 -11.00
N HIS A 165 -10.19 11.93 -9.70
CA HIS A 165 -9.35 12.87 -8.96
C HIS A 165 -7.88 12.48 -9.11
N VAL A 166 -7.18 13.19 -10.01
CA VAL A 166 -5.81 12.82 -10.41
C VAL A 166 -4.77 13.73 -9.77
N VAL A 167 -3.76 13.13 -9.15
CA VAL A 167 -2.52 13.79 -8.72
C VAL A 167 -1.32 13.18 -9.43
N SER A 168 -0.34 14.00 -9.78
CA SER A 168 0.90 13.54 -10.39
C SER A 168 2.09 14.26 -9.78
N CYS A 169 3.20 13.54 -9.56
CA CYS A 169 4.45 14.12 -9.08
C CYS A 169 5.65 13.43 -9.71
N GLU A 170 6.68 14.23 -9.98
CA GLU A 170 7.99 13.72 -10.40
C GLU A 170 8.88 13.46 -9.18
N HIS A 171 9.63 12.35 -9.20
CA HIS A 171 10.64 12.08 -8.17
C HIS A 171 11.86 11.36 -8.74
N PRO A 172 13.09 11.88 -8.54
CA PRO A 172 14.31 11.34 -9.16
C PRO A 172 14.66 9.93 -8.68
N ASP A 173 14.33 9.60 -7.43
CA ASP A 173 14.69 8.32 -6.79
C ASP A 173 13.81 7.13 -7.19
N ILE A 174 12.82 7.31 -8.09
CA ILE A 174 12.01 6.19 -8.60
C ILE A 174 12.93 5.19 -9.31
N PRO A 175 12.98 3.91 -8.92
CA PRO A 175 13.90 2.95 -9.52
C PRO A 175 13.44 2.51 -10.92
N ASP A 176 14.38 2.01 -11.74
CA ASP A 176 14.09 1.56 -13.11
C ASP A 176 13.27 0.26 -13.16
N GLU A 177 13.39 -0.55 -12.11
CA GLU A 177 12.54 -1.71 -11.86
C GLU A 177 12.14 -1.76 -10.38
N PHE A 178 10.95 -2.25 -10.07
CA PHE A 178 10.42 -2.32 -8.71
C PHE A 178 9.36 -3.39 -8.54
N HIS A 179 9.18 -3.87 -7.32
CA HIS A 179 8.01 -4.61 -6.89
C HIS A 179 6.84 -3.64 -6.65
N ILE A 180 5.63 -4.11 -6.86
CA ILE A 180 4.39 -3.37 -6.59
C ILE A 180 3.50 -4.18 -5.65
N GLY A 181 2.59 -3.52 -4.95
CA GLY A 181 1.70 -4.22 -4.04
C GLY A 181 0.73 -3.32 -3.31
N ILE A 182 0.23 -3.85 -2.20
CA ILE A 182 -0.69 -3.17 -1.30
C ILE A 182 -0.11 -3.12 0.11
N THR A 183 -0.49 -2.08 0.84
CA THR A 183 -0.22 -1.96 2.27
C THR A 183 -1.51 -1.50 2.95
N ALA A 184 -1.76 -1.96 4.17
CA ALA A 184 -2.66 -1.33 5.12
C ALA A 184 -1.82 -0.71 6.24
N CYS A 185 -2.25 0.42 6.78
CA CYS A 185 -1.56 1.08 7.89
C CYS A 185 -2.56 1.46 8.99
N GLU A 186 -3.15 2.65 8.91
CA GLU A 186 -4.14 3.13 9.88
C GLU A 186 -5.54 2.57 9.60
N GLY A 187 -6.34 2.44 10.66
CA GLY A 187 -7.75 2.02 10.57
C GLY A 187 -7.97 0.61 10.01
N HIS A 188 -9.24 0.30 9.72
CA HIS A 188 -9.64 -0.97 9.13
C HIS A 188 -9.73 -0.82 7.61
N ASN A 189 -8.88 -1.54 6.90
CA ASN A 189 -8.75 -1.50 5.45
C ASN A 189 -9.12 -2.86 4.87
N ARG A 190 -9.86 -2.85 3.76
CA ARG A 190 -10.21 -4.05 2.99
C ARG A 190 -9.74 -3.88 1.55
N PHE A 191 -9.19 -4.93 0.97
CA PHE A 191 -8.78 -4.99 -0.44
C PHE A 191 -9.53 -6.14 -1.12
N PHE A 192 -10.19 -5.84 -2.23
CA PHE A 192 -11.04 -6.80 -2.95
C PHE A 192 -10.31 -7.46 -4.13
N ASP A 193 -9.41 -6.72 -4.76
CA ASP A 193 -8.62 -7.20 -5.89
C ASP A 193 -7.27 -6.46 -6.00
N PHE A 194 -6.41 -6.96 -6.87
CA PHE A 194 -5.25 -6.22 -7.35
C PHE A 194 -5.10 -6.46 -8.86
N ILE A 195 -5.02 -5.38 -9.63
CA ILE A 195 -4.98 -5.43 -11.09
C ILE A 195 -3.65 -4.84 -11.56
N ILE A 196 -3.04 -5.45 -12.57
CA ILE A 196 -1.80 -4.99 -13.19
C ILE A 196 -1.97 -4.93 -14.71
N GLU A 197 -1.57 -3.82 -15.31
CA GLU A 197 -1.50 -3.61 -16.76
C GLU A 197 -0.07 -3.22 -17.16
N GLU A 198 0.45 -3.91 -18.19
CA GLU A 198 1.79 -3.74 -18.77
C GLU A 198 1.67 -3.27 -20.22
#